data_AF-A0ABD6E171-F1
#
_entry.id   AF-A0ABD6E171-F1
#
_cell.length_a   1.000
_cell.length_b   1.000
_cell.length_c   1.000
_cell.angle_alpha   90.00
_cell.angle_beta   90.00
_cell.angle_gamma   90.00
#
_symmetry.space_group_name_H-M   'P 1'
#
loop_
_entity.id
_entity.type
_entity.pdbx_description
1 polymer ?
#
loop_
_entity_poly.entity_id
_entity_poly.type
_entity_poly.pdbx_seq_one_letter_code
_entity_poly.pdbx_strand_id
1 'polypeptide(L)'
;MKKIMLLIAISAILLLGAVEVSAQGFQYSGEKNTDYKPLPNGDGLMQRLRNRICDTLGICQGGVDLTTINGVLTFDGTNFYIDDIELHFGPTWFIESAESSVDYDNDGELELVYDELQGLVGTEVTVEGHLQSSGWMSVFTINGEIYREPGQPIWASQHQWRWRNKNGPNKP
;
A
#
# COMPACT_ATOMS: atom_id res chain seq x y z
N MET A 1 38.48 12.46 -33.59
CA MET A 1 37.17 13.15 -33.57
C MET A 1 36.15 12.22 -32.94
N LYS A 2 35.30 12.81 -32.09
CA LYS A 2 34.33 12.20 -31.16
C LYS A 2 33.36 11.21 -31.82
N LYS A 3 33.06 10.11 -31.11
CA LYS A 3 31.70 9.69 -30.66
C LYS A 3 31.81 8.31 -29.98
N ILE A 4 31.92 8.30 -28.65
CA ILE A 4 31.63 7.12 -27.83
C ILE A 4 30.14 7.22 -27.51
N MET A 5 29.33 6.34 -28.12
CA MET A 5 27.94 6.13 -27.70
C MET A 5 27.95 5.11 -26.56
N LEU A 6 27.57 5.58 -25.39
CA LEU A 6 27.28 4.76 -24.22
C LEU A 6 25.92 4.06 -24.48
N LEU A 7 25.94 2.75 -24.70
CA LEU A 7 24.74 1.92 -24.70
C LEU A 7 24.49 1.46 -23.27
N ILE A 8 23.38 1.93 -22.69
CA ILE A 8 22.85 1.47 -21.40
C ILE A 8 22.41 0.02 -21.59
N ALA A 9 23.07 -0.90 -20.90
CA ALA A 9 22.70 -2.31 -20.91
C ALA A 9 21.47 -2.54 -20.02
N ILE A 10 20.29 -2.63 -20.62
CA ILE A 10 19.13 -3.31 -20.01
C ILE A 10 19.45 -4.81 -20.07
N SER A 11 19.93 -5.39 -18.96
CA SER A 11 20.22 -6.82 -18.92
C SER A 11 19.06 -7.63 -18.36
N ALA A 12 18.44 -8.39 -19.26
CA ALA A 12 17.86 -9.72 -19.08
C ALA A 12 16.52 -9.87 -18.35
N ILE A 13 15.43 -9.67 -19.10
CA ILE A 13 14.23 -10.51 -19.00
C ILE A 13 14.20 -11.38 -20.27
N LEU A 14 13.70 -12.62 -20.11
CA LEU A 14 13.42 -13.68 -21.09
C LEU A 14 14.52 -14.72 -21.33
N LEU A 15 14.37 -15.85 -20.62
CA LEU A 15 14.30 -17.15 -21.27
C LEU A 15 13.68 -18.18 -20.31
N LEU A 16 12.43 -18.57 -20.59
CA LEU A 16 11.96 -19.96 -20.65
C LEU A 16 10.44 -19.99 -20.90
N GLY A 17 10.06 -20.62 -22.01
CA GLY A 17 8.70 -21.12 -22.26
C GLY A 17 7.79 -20.19 -23.05
N ALA A 18 7.67 -20.45 -24.36
CA ALA A 18 6.47 -20.07 -25.08
C ALA A 18 5.29 -20.89 -24.51
N VAL A 19 4.46 -20.24 -23.69
CA VAL A 19 3.09 -20.68 -23.45
C VAL A 19 2.21 -19.58 -24.01
N GLU A 20 1.48 -19.91 -25.06
CA GLU A 20 0.44 -19.05 -25.61
C GLU A 20 -0.63 -18.84 -24.53
N VAL A 21 -0.66 -17.66 -23.93
CA VAL A 21 -1.74 -17.30 -23.00
C VAL A 21 -2.90 -16.77 -23.84
N SER A 22 -3.81 -17.68 -24.19
CA SER A 22 -5.14 -17.31 -24.66
C SER A 22 -5.87 -16.52 -23.58
N ALA A 23 -6.49 -15.41 -23.96
CA ALA A 23 -7.30 -14.59 -23.08
C ALA A 23 -8.49 -15.39 -22.52
N GLN A 24 -8.37 -15.89 -21.30
CA GLN A 24 -9.48 -16.45 -20.54
C GLN A 24 -9.71 -15.54 -19.34
N GLY A 25 -10.87 -14.87 -19.38
CA GLY A 25 -11.30 -13.95 -18.35
C GLY A 25 -11.27 -14.60 -16.98
N PHE A 26 -10.57 -13.96 -16.04
CA PHE A 26 -10.64 -14.31 -14.63
C PHE A 26 -12.05 -13.95 -14.13
N GLN A 27 -12.93 -14.94 -14.08
CA GLN A 27 -14.16 -14.83 -13.30
C GLN A 27 -13.79 -14.97 -11.83
N TYR A 28 -13.88 -13.88 -11.08
CA TYR A 28 -13.73 -13.89 -9.63
C TYR A 28 -15.00 -14.49 -9.02
N SER A 29 -14.97 -15.78 -8.68
CA SER A 29 -16.01 -16.42 -7.87
C SER A 29 -15.82 -15.96 -6.44
N GLY A 30 -16.79 -15.19 -5.93
CA GLY A 30 -16.82 -14.75 -4.55
C GLY A 30 -17.07 -15.92 -3.60
N GLU A 31 -16.03 -16.36 -2.90
CA GLU A 31 -16.17 -17.12 -1.66
C GLU A 31 -15.59 -16.29 -0.53
N LYS A 32 -16.48 -15.81 0.35
CA LYS A 32 -16.10 -15.14 1.60
C LYS A 32 -15.48 -16.20 2.51
N ASN A 33 -14.15 -16.20 2.62
CA ASN A 33 -13.44 -16.98 3.62
C ASN A 33 -12.69 -16.01 4.53
N THR A 34 -13.34 -15.60 5.62
CA THR A 34 -12.83 -14.67 6.63
C THR A 34 -11.95 -15.35 7.67
N ASP A 35 -11.26 -16.43 7.33
CA ASP A 35 -10.49 -17.20 8.32
C ASP A 35 -9.12 -17.60 7.74
N TYR A 36 -8.21 -16.64 7.68
CA TYR A 36 -6.80 -16.93 7.43
C TYR A 36 -6.11 -17.27 8.75
N LYS A 37 -5.70 -18.52 8.90
CA LYS A 37 -4.75 -18.93 9.94
C LYS A 37 -3.35 -18.50 9.52
N PRO A 38 -2.58 -17.80 10.38
CA PRO A 38 -1.19 -17.48 10.08
C PRO A 38 -0.44 -18.77 9.75
N LEU A 39 0.30 -18.77 8.64
CA LEU A 39 1.21 -19.87 8.31
C LEU A 39 2.16 -20.07 9.51
N PRO A 40 2.18 -21.27 10.12
CA PRO A 40 3.05 -21.50 11.26
C PRO A 40 4.49 -21.46 10.75
N ASN A 41 5.28 -20.51 11.29
CA ASN A 41 6.64 -20.09 10.90
C ASN A 41 6.74 -18.94 9.87
N GLY A 42 5.72 -18.09 9.81
CA GLY A 42 5.53 -17.07 8.77
C GLY A 42 6.42 -15.82 8.77
N ASP A 43 7.31 -15.58 9.75
CA ASP A 43 8.06 -14.30 9.86
C ASP A 43 9.22 -14.16 8.84
N GLY A 44 9.20 -14.96 7.77
CA GLY A 44 10.29 -15.08 6.79
C GLY A 44 10.23 -14.06 5.65
N LEU A 45 11.36 -13.92 4.95
CA LEU A 45 11.54 -13.05 3.78
C LEU A 45 10.41 -13.15 2.75
N MET A 46 9.86 -14.36 2.54
CA MET A 46 8.76 -14.59 1.60
C MET A 46 7.44 -13.94 2.04
N GLN A 47 7.17 -13.86 3.34
CA GLN A 47 5.97 -13.18 3.85
C GLN A 47 6.10 -11.66 3.67
N ARG A 48 7.25 -11.08 4.01
CA ARG A 48 7.53 -9.65 3.76
C ARG A 48 7.43 -9.33 2.26
N LEU A 49 7.96 -10.20 1.40
CA LEU A 49 7.82 -10.05 -0.06
C LEU A 49 6.34 -10.07 -0.49
N ARG A 50 5.57 -11.06 -0.03
CA ARG A 50 4.14 -11.15 -0.31
C ARG A 50 3.41 -9.87 0.12
N ASN A 51 3.66 -9.41 1.34
CA ASN A 51 3.00 -8.23 1.87
C ASN A 51 3.34 -6.97 1.03
N ARG A 52 4.60 -6.79 0.62
CA ARG A 52 5.00 -5.71 -0.30
C ARG A 52 4.27 -5.76 -1.63
N ILE A 53 4.09 -6.96 -2.20
CA ILE A 53 3.30 -7.14 -3.44
C ILE A 53 1.84 -6.76 -3.19
N CYS A 54 1.25 -7.19 -2.06
CA CYS A 54 -0.10 -6.81 -1.67
C CYS A 54 -0.25 -5.30 -1.49
N ASP A 55 0.73 -4.62 -0.89
CA ASP A 55 0.74 -3.17 -0.74
C ASP A 55 0.82 -2.44 -2.07
N THR A 56 1.65 -2.95 -2.96
CA THR A 56 1.85 -2.42 -4.32
C THR A 56 0.56 -2.55 -5.14
N LEU A 57 -0.10 -3.72 -5.10
CA LEU A 57 -1.27 -4.02 -5.92
C LEU A 57 -2.62 -3.70 -5.24
N GLY A 58 -2.61 -3.31 -3.97
CA GLY A 58 -3.80 -3.14 -3.14
C GLY A 58 -4.56 -4.43 -2.83
N ILE A 59 -4.02 -5.60 -3.17
CA ILE A 59 -4.64 -6.92 -2.92
C ILE A 59 -4.31 -7.35 -1.49
N CYS A 60 -4.73 -6.54 -0.51
CA CYS A 60 -4.53 -6.81 0.91
C CYS A 60 -5.69 -7.64 1.45
N GLN A 61 -5.40 -8.57 2.36
CA GLN A 61 -6.41 -9.40 3.02
C GLN A 61 -7.21 -8.57 4.03
N GLY A 62 -8.54 -8.72 4.08
CA GLY A 62 -9.40 -8.02 5.07
C GLY A 62 -10.66 -7.38 4.47
N GLY A 63 -10.72 -7.21 3.15
CA GLY A 63 -11.92 -6.68 2.48
C GLY A 63 -12.16 -5.22 2.84
N VAL A 64 -13.28 -4.93 3.53
CA VAL A 64 -13.67 -3.57 3.95
C VAL A 64 -13.48 -3.34 5.45
N ASP A 65 -13.14 -4.39 6.20
CA ASP A 65 -13.00 -4.32 7.64
C ASP A 65 -11.57 -3.89 7.98
N LEU A 66 -11.41 -2.64 8.40
CA LEU A 66 -10.11 -2.06 8.74
C LEU A 66 -9.87 -2.16 10.25
N THR A 67 -8.62 -2.44 10.61
CA THR A 67 -8.12 -2.32 11.98
C THR A 67 -7.64 -0.89 12.19
N THR A 68 -8.18 -0.23 13.21
CA THR A 68 -7.73 1.11 13.65
C THR A 68 -6.60 0.98 14.67
N ILE A 69 -5.53 1.75 14.47
CA ILE A 69 -4.43 1.91 15.43
C ILE A 69 -4.24 3.41 15.67
N ASN A 70 -4.00 3.79 16.92
CA ASN A 70 -3.66 5.15 17.31
C ASN A 70 -2.34 5.12 18.10
N GLY A 71 -1.47 6.08 17.84
CA GLY A 71 -0.26 6.30 18.62
C GLY A 71 0.67 7.31 17.97
N VAL A 72 1.87 7.46 18.52
CA VAL A 72 2.86 8.40 17.98
C VAL A 72 3.52 7.79 16.75
N LEU A 73 3.46 8.50 15.62
CA LEU A 73 4.15 8.09 14.40
C LEU A 73 5.66 8.27 14.57
N THR A 74 6.43 7.22 14.32
CA THR A 74 7.89 7.26 14.36
C THR A 74 8.47 6.82 13.02
N PHE A 75 9.72 7.22 12.74
CA PHE A 75 10.44 6.88 11.53
C PHE A 75 11.87 6.46 11.88
N ASP A 76 12.31 5.30 11.39
CA ASP A 76 13.65 4.76 11.69
C ASP A 76 14.72 5.14 10.64
N GLY A 77 14.36 5.99 9.68
CA GLY A 77 15.18 6.33 8.51
C GLY A 77 14.84 5.52 7.26
N THR A 78 14.00 4.47 7.37
CA THR A 78 13.55 3.64 6.26
C THR A 78 12.03 3.42 6.26
N ASN A 79 11.44 3.14 7.41
CA ASN A 79 10.05 2.76 7.58
C ASN A 79 9.37 3.57 8.69
N PHE A 80 8.04 3.65 8.59
CA PHE A 80 7.18 4.30 9.58
C PHE A 80 6.60 3.29 10.55
N TYR A 81 6.38 3.69 11.80
CA TYR A 81 5.85 2.81 12.84
C TYR A 81 4.88 3.54 13.78
N ILE A 82 3.95 2.77 14.34
CA ILE A 82 3.31 3.07 15.62
C ILE A 82 3.62 1.89 16.54
N ASP A 83 4.25 2.16 17.69
CA ASP A 83 4.82 1.14 18.57
C ASP A 83 5.67 0.13 17.78
N ASP A 84 5.35 -1.16 17.88
CA ASP A 84 6.07 -2.26 17.20
C ASP A 84 5.49 -2.62 15.81
N ILE A 85 4.60 -1.80 15.25
CA ILE A 85 3.88 -2.09 14.00
C ILE A 85 4.42 -1.23 12.86
N GLU A 86 5.07 -1.87 11.89
CA GLU A 86 5.54 -1.26 10.64
C GLU A 86 4.34 -0.88 9.77
N LEU A 87 4.25 0.39 9.41
CA LEU A 87 3.20 0.97 8.58
C LEU A 87 3.64 1.05 7.12
N HIS A 88 2.82 0.48 6.23
CA HIS A 88 3.10 0.39 4.81
C HIS A 88 2.09 1.21 3.99
N PHE A 89 2.63 2.26 3.39
CA PHE A 89 1.94 3.21 2.52
C PHE A 89 2.11 2.83 1.03
N GLY A 90 2.52 1.61 0.71
CA GLY A 90 2.82 1.20 -0.66
C GLY A 90 4.31 1.15 -0.96
N PRO A 91 4.70 1.08 -2.25
CA PRO A 91 6.10 0.97 -2.62
C PRO A 91 6.83 2.31 -2.47
N THR A 92 8.07 2.28 -2.00
CA THR A 92 8.90 3.47 -1.72
C THR A 92 8.98 4.45 -2.90
N TRP A 93 9.20 3.94 -4.12
CA TRP A 93 9.25 4.79 -5.32
C TRP A 93 7.99 5.61 -5.53
N PHE A 94 6.82 5.12 -5.09
CA PHE A 94 5.56 5.81 -5.27
C PHE A 94 5.42 6.95 -4.26
N ILE A 95 5.64 6.66 -2.97
CA ILE A 95 5.50 7.68 -1.91
C ILE A 95 6.50 8.83 -2.09
N GLU A 96 7.69 8.56 -2.63
CA GLU A 96 8.73 9.56 -2.90
C GLU A 96 8.50 10.35 -4.21
N SER A 97 7.49 10.02 -5.02
CA SER A 97 7.28 10.65 -6.33
C SER A 97 5.86 11.17 -6.58
N ALA A 98 4.90 10.77 -5.75
CA ALA A 98 3.51 11.17 -5.88
C ALA A 98 3.21 12.39 -5.00
N GLU A 99 2.61 13.42 -5.59
CA GLU A 99 1.96 14.50 -4.84
C GLU A 99 0.74 13.94 -4.08
N SER A 100 0.58 14.36 -2.83
CA SER A 100 -0.61 14.09 -2.03
C SER A 100 -1.75 15.01 -2.46
N SER A 101 -2.99 14.51 -2.40
CA SER A 101 -4.17 15.36 -2.56
C SER A 101 -4.79 15.82 -1.23
N VAL A 102 -4.18 15.40 -0.12
CA VAL A 102 -4.59 15.71 1.25
C VAL A 102 -3.37 16.21 2.00
N ASP A 103 -3.54 17.36 2.64
CA ASP A 103 -2.62 17.93 3.62
C ASP A 103 -2.82 17.15 4.94
N TYR A 104 -1.99 16.13 5.16
CA TYR A 104 -2.14 15.21 6.28
C TYR A 104 -1.58 15.78 7.57
N ASP A 105 -0.49 16.53 7.51
CA ASP A 105 0.17 17.13 8.67
C ASP A 105 -0.41 18.50 9.06
N ASN A 106 -1.31 19.04 8.24
CA ASN A 106 -2.03 20.31 8.42
C ASN A 106 -1.11 21.53 8.48
N ASP A 107 -0.02 21.52 7.71
CA ASP A 107 0.89 22.66 7.60
C ASP A 107 0.40 23.71 6.58
N GLY A 108 -0.61 23.35 5.78
CA GLY A 108 -1.27 24.21 4.80
C GLY A 108 -0.72 24.10 3.38
N GLU A 109 0.26 23.26 3.13
CA GLU A 109 0.78 22.96 1.80
C GLU A 109 0.33 21.55 1.33
N LEU A 110 0.38 21.32 0.02
CA LEU A 110 0.20 19.98 -0.55
C LEU A 110 1.55 19.58 -1.12
N GLU A 111 2.13 18.54 -0.54
CA GLU A 111 3.50 18.10 -0.85
C GLU A 111 3.52 16.68 -1.44
N LEU A 112 4.71 16.09 -1.53
CA LEU A 112 4.81 14.66 -1.84
C LEU A 112 4.25 13.86 -0.67
N VAL A 113 3.67 12.70 -0.97
CA VAL A 113 3.16 11.77 0.06
C VAL A 113 4.22 11.47 1.11
N TYR A 114 5.49 11.34 0.72
CA TYR A 114 6.57 11.13 1.67
C TYR A 114 6.74 12.30 2.63
N ASP A 115 6.69 13.55 2.15
CA ASP A 115 6.91 14.75 2.96
C ASP A 115 5.74 14.97 3.94
N GLU A 116 4.50 14.77 3.47
CA GLU A 116 3.28 14.73 4.30
C GLU A 116 3.39 13.72 5.45
N LEU A 117 3.91 12.51 5.17
CA LEU A 117 4.13 11.49 6.19
C LEU A 117 5.28 11.85 7.14
N GLN A 118 6.31 12.55 6.66
CA GLN A 118 7.41 13.03 7.49
C GLN A 118 6.95 14.14 8.45
N GLY A 119 6.08 15.04 8.01
CA GLY A 119 5.50 16.09 8.85
C GLY A 119 4.69 15.55 10.03
N LEU A 120 4.09 14.36 9.86
CA LEU A 120 3.41 13.64 10.94
C LEU A 120 4.34 12.96 11.95
N VAL A 121 5.64 12.80 11.68
CA VAL A 121 6.56 12.10 12.58
C VAL A 121 6.69 12.85 13.91
N GLY A 122 6.51 12.13 15.02
CA GLY A 122 6.51 12.68 16.37
C GLY A 122 5.15 13.20 16.83
N THR A 123 4.12 13.13 15.99
CA THR A 123 2.74 13.48 16.33
C THR A 123 1.88 12.23 16.60
N GLU A 124 0.77 12.41 17.31
CA GLU A 124 -0.22 11.36 17.51
C GLU A 124 -1.10 11.26 16.25
N VAL A 125 -1.13 10.07 15.65
CA VAL A 125 -1.91 9.79 14.44
C VAL A 125 -2.85 8.62 14.66
N THR A 126 -3.96 8.61 13.92
CA THR A 126 -4.87 7.46 13.85
C THR A 126 -4.84 6.91 12.43
N VAL A 127 -4.45 5.65 12.27
CA VAL A 127 -4.42 4.97 10.97
C VAL A 127 -5.41 3.82 10.95
N GLU A 128 -6.04 3.59 9.80
CA GLU A 128 -6.83 2.38 9.59
C GLU A 128 -6.22 1.57 8.44
N GLY A 129 -6.10 0.27 8.67
CA GLY A 129 -5.33 -0.60 7.80
C GLY A 129 -5.70 -2.06 7.92
N HIS A 130 -5.14 -2.89 7.03
CA HIS A 130 -5.17 -4.34 7.18
C HIS A 130 -3.88 -4.83 7.82
N LEU A 131 -3.98 -5.58 8.92
CA LEU A 131 -2.86 -6.31 9.50
C LEU A 131 -2.58 -7.56 8.65
N GLN A 132 -1.54 -7.52 7.82
CA GLN A 132 -1.20 -8.62 6.91
C GLN A 132 -0.37 -9.73 7.57
N SER A 133 0.38 -9.36 8.61
CA SER A 133 1.17 -10.26 9.45
C SER A 133 1.54 -9.58 10.77
N SER A 134 2.20 -10.30 11.67
CA SER A 134 2.72 -9.73 12.91
C SER A 134 3.62 -8.53 12.61
N GLY A 135 3.28 -7.36 13.17
CA GLY A 135 4.04 -6.13 12.99
C GLY A 135 3.98 -5.50 11.59
N TRP A 136 3.04 -5.88 10.72
CA TRP A 136 2.89 -5.29 9.38
C TRP A 136 1.46 -4.82 9.12
N MET A 137 1.29 -3.52 8.92
CA MET A 137 0.01 -2.92 8.56
C MET A 137 0.06 -2.24 7.18
N SER A 138 -0.91 -2.58 6.33
CA SER A 138 -1.21 -1.87 5.10
C SER A 138 -2.17 -0.73 5.38
N VAL A 139 -1.72 0.53 5.26
CA VAL A 139 -2.52 1.70 5.64
C VAL A 139 -3.46 2.13 4.49
N PHE A 140 -4.71 2.45 4.83
CA PHE A 140 -5.73 2.95 3.90
C PHE A 140 -6.28 4.32 4.27
N THR A 141 -6.28 4.67 5.56
CA THR A 141 -6.66 6.00 6.03
C THR A 141 -5.66 6.54 7.06
N ILE A 142 -5.53 7.85 7.11
CA ILE A 142 -4.68 8.59 8.04
C ILE A 142 -5.53 9.73 8.60
N ASN A 143 -5.69 9.79 9.92
CA ASN A 143 -6.50 10.77 10.64
C ASN A 143 -7.95 10.90 10.10
N GLY A 144 -8.51 9.79 9.60
CA GLY A 144 -9.85 9.74 9.01
C GLY A 144 -9.92 10.13 7.53
N GLU A 145 -8.83 10.64 6.96
CA GLU A 145 -8.70 10.96 5.55
C GLU A 145 -8.24 9.75 4.72
N ILE A 146 -8.67 9.72 3.46
CA ILE A 146 -8.46 8.56 2.58
C ILE A 146 -7.09 8.65 1.93
N TYR A 147 -6.22 7.71 2.28
CA TYR A 147 -4.93 7.55 1.64
C TYR A 147 -5.03 6.75 0.34
N ARG A 148 -5.60 5.55 0.40
CA ARG A 148 -5.78 4.68 -0.78
C ARG A 148 -6.96 3.74 -0.62
N GLU A 149 -7.45 3.20 -1.74
CA GLU A 149 -8.54 2.24 -1.74
C GLU A 149 -8.07 0.79 -1.56
N PRO A 150 -8.73 -0.02 -0.71
CA PRO A 150 -8.56 -1.45 -0.72
C PRO A 150 -8.94 -2.07 -2.07
N GLY A 151 -8.13 -3.01 -2.55
CA GLY A 151 -8.39 -3.78 -3.76
C GLY A 151 -7.96 -3.13 -5.07
N GLN A 152 -7.21 -2.03 -5.03
CA GLN A 152 -6.67 -1.35 -6.21
C GLN A 152 -5.18 -1.01 -6.04
N PRO A 153 -4.37 -1.09 -7.11
CA PRO A 153 -3.00 -0.63 -7.07
C PRO A 153 -2.94 0.86 -6.71
N ILE A 154 -1.96 1.23 -5.89
CA ILE A 154 -1.91 2.58 -5.31
C ILE A 154 -1.78 3.69 -6.36
N TRP A 155 -1.12 3.41 -7.49
CA TRP A 155 -1.00 4.34 -8.62
C TRP A 155 -2.24 4.44 -9.52
N ALA A 156 -3.20 3.52 -9.37
CA ALA A 156 -4.40 3.47 -10.21
C ALA A 156 -5.62 4.14 -9.57
N SER A 157 -5.59 4.37 -8.26
CA SER A 157 -6.72 4.89 -7.49
C SER A 157 -6.26 5.71 -6.27
N GLN A 158 -5.48 6.75 -6.51
CA GLN A 158 -5.24 7.75 -5.48
C GLN A 158 -6.58 8.37 -5.05
N HIS A 159 -6.86 8.38 -3.75
CA HIS A 159 -7.95 9.14 -3.11
C HIS A 159 -9.38 8.90 -3.64
N GLN A 160 -9.66 7.73 -4.22
CA GLN A 160 -11.03 7.32 -4.55
C GLN A 160 -11.52 6.28 -3.55
N TRP A 161 -12.71 6.46 -2.95
CA TRP A 161 -13.32 5.45 -2.05
C TRP A 161 -14.68 5.02 -2.59
N ARG A 162 -14.67 4.13 -3.57
CA ARG A 162 -15.88 3.59 -4.21
C ARG A 162 -16.69 2.71 -3.26
N TRP A 163 -16.04 2.07 -2.27
CA TRP A 163 -16.70 1.22 -1.29
C TRP A 163 -17.56 1.98 -0.26
N ARG A 164 -17.05 3.06 0.37
CA ARG A 164 -17.85 3.89 1.30
C ARG A 164 -18.96 4.63 0.56
N ASN A 165 -18.70 5.05 -0.68
CA ASN A 165 -19.71 5.62 -1.57
C ASN A 165 -20.72 4.60 -2.11
N LYS A 166 -20.55 3.29 -1.90
CA LYS A 166 -21.56 2.26 -2.21
C LYS A 166 -22.41 1.85 -1.03
N ASN A 167 -21.84 1.84 0.18
CA ASN A 167 -22.47 1.30 1.39
C ASN A 167 -22.72 2.34 2.51
N GLY A 168 -22.54 3.63 2.24
CA GLY A 168 -22.86 4.70 3.19
C GLY A 168 -24.37 4.76 3.52
N PRO A 169 -24.76 5.16 4.74
CA PRO A 169 -26.15 5.13 5.22
C PRO A 169 -27.11 6.09 4.48
N ASN A 170 -26.60 6.92 3.58
CA ASN A 170 -27.40 7.78 2.72
C ASN A 170 -27.18 7.42 1.26
N LYS A 171 -28.07 6.55 0.75
CA LYS A 171 -28.46 6.53 -0.66
C LYS A 171 -29.98 6.52 -0.76
N PRO A 172 -30.58 7.24 -1.72
CA PRO A 172 -32.03 7.20 -1.97
C PRO A 172 -32.51 5.80 -2.37
#